data_AF-A0A2M7K7J3-F1
#
_entry.id   AF-A0A2M7K7J3-F1
#
_cell.length_a   1.000
_cell.length_b   1.000
_cell.length_c   1.000
_cell.angle_alpha   90.00
_cell.angle_beta   90.00
_cell.angle_gamma   90.00
#
_symmetry.space_group_name_H-M   'P 1'
#
loop_
_entity.id
_entity.type
_entity.pdbx_description
1 polymer ?
#
loop_
_entity_poly.entity_id
_entity_poly.type
_entity_poly.pdbx_seq_one_letter_code
_entity_poly.pdbx_strand_id
1 'polypeptide(L)' 'KALSIFISPPDLKTLEQRLRQRSTEDEKSIEKRVAKASLEMQFANNFDKVLINNNLNETLLTAETLIKEWLKK' A
#
# COMPACT_ATOMS: atom_id res chain seq x y z
N LYS A 1 16.70 -16.00 1.11
CA LYS A 1 15.34 -15.73 1.64
C LYS A 1 14.87 -14.41 1.04
N ALA A 2 13.57 -14.22 0.84
CA ALA A 2 12.98 -12.93 0.43
C ALA A 2 11.97 -12.48 1.49
N LEU A 3 11.75 -11.17 1.64
CA LEU A 3 10.72 -10.59 2.49
C LEU A 3 9.75 -9.83 1.59
N SER A 4 8.50 -10.26 1.54
CA SER A 4 7.46 -9.62 0.73
C SER A 4 6.64 -8.68 1.61
N ILE A 5 6.68 -7.38 1.32
CA ILE A 5 5.95 -6.35 2.06
C ILE A 5 4.84 -5.79 1.17
N PHE A 6 3.59 -5.92 1.61
CA PHE A 6 2.44 -5.30 0.96
C PHE A 6 2.24 -3.88 1.47
N ILE A 7 2.26 -2.89 0.58
CA ILE A 7 2.00 -1.50 0.95
C ILE A 7 0.55 -1.17 0.60
N SER A 8 -0.30 -1.04 1.60
CA SER A 8 -1.71 -0.71 1.42
C SER A 8 -1.97 0.77 1.73
N PRO A 9 -2.88 1.45 1.02
CA PRO A 9 -3.43 2.71 1.52
C PRO A 9 -4.21 2.48 2.84
N PRO A 10 -4.44 3.52 3.65
CA PRO A 10 -5.25 3.40 4.86
C PRO A 10 -6.71 3.06 4.53
N ASP A 11 -7.24 3.69 3.49
CA ASP A 11 -8.63 3.51 3.05
C ASP A 11 -8.73 3.63 1.53
N LEU A 12 -9.66 2.88 0.94
CA LEU A 12 -9.99 2.97 -0.49
C LEU A 12 -10.45 4.38 -0.88
N LYS A 13 -11.20 5.05 0.00
CA LYS A 13 -11.67 6.42 -0.23
C LYS A 13 -10.51 7.42 -0.30
N THR A 14 -9.53 7.25 0.59
CA THR A 14 -8.29 8.06 0.58
C THR A 14 -7.44 7.76 -0.65
N LEU A 15 -7.37 6.49 -1.07
CA LEU A 15 -6.71 6.10 -2.33
C LEU A 15 -7.37 6.80 -3.53
N GLU A 16 -8.70 6.74 -3.63
CA GLU A 16 -9.45 7.38 -4.71
C GLU A 16 -9.20 8.89 -4.73
N GLN A 17 -9.28 9.55 -3.58
CA GLN A 17 -9.03 10.99 -3.48
C GLN A 17 -7.61 11.36 -3.92
N ARG A 18 -6.60 10.55 -3.53
CA ARG A 18 -5.20 10.74 -3.96
C ARG A 18 -5.04 10.54 -5.46
N LEU A 19 -5.73 9.56 -6.07
CA LEU A 19 -5.71 9.33 -7.51
C LEU A 19 -6.37 10.47 -8.27
N ARG A 20 -7.54 10.94 -7.82
CA ARG A 20 -8.25 12.11 -8.38
C ARG A 20 -7.40 13.38 -8.28
N GLN A 21 -6.73 13.61 -7.15
CA GLN A 21 -5.84 14.76 -6.97
C GLN A 21 -4.64 14.78 -7.92
N ARG A 22 -4.21 13.62 -8.43
CA ARG A 22 -3.11 13.56 -9.39
C ARG A 22 -3.51 14.05 -10.78
N SER A 23 -4.81 14.29 -11.06
CA SER A 23 -5.38 14.87 -12.29
C SER A 23 -4.78 14.33 -13.60
N THR A 24 -4.24 13.12 -13.57
CA THR A 24 -3.49 12.48 -14.67
C THR A 24 -4.23 11.26 -15.21
N GLU A 25 -5.38 10.91 -14.63
CA GLU A 25 -6.19 9.75 -14.99
C GLU A 25 -7.67 10.11 -15.09
N ASP A 26 -8.36 9.55 -16.07
CA ASP A 26 -9.82 9.63 -16.20
C ASP A 26 -10.55 8.90 -15.07
N GLU A 27 -11.78 9.33 -14.75
CA GLU A 27 -12.60 8.74 -13.68
C GLU A 27 -12.77 7.22 -13.82
N LYS A 28 -12.98 6.72 -15.05
CA LYS A 28 -13.11 5.28 -15.32
C LYS A 28 -11.85 4.48 -14.97
N SER A 29 -10.67 5.08 -15.14
CA SER A 29 -9.39 4.43 -14.81
C SER A 29 -9.18 4.42 -13.30
N ILE A 30 -9.59 5.50 -12.62
CA ILE A 30 -9.54 5.61 -11.16
C ILE A 30 -10.45 4.56 -10.52
N GLU A 31 -11.72 4.45 -10.94
CA GLU A 31 -12.66 3.45 -10.41
C GLU A 31 -12.15 2.02 -10.60
N LYS A 32 -11.61 1.69 -11.79
CA LYS A 32 -11.00 0.38 -12.04
C LYS A 32 -9.82 0.10 -11.11
N ARG A 33 -8.95 1.10 -10.87
CA ARG A 33 -7.82 0.97 -9.94
C ARG A 33 -8.29 0.78 -8.50
N VAL A 34 -9.29 1.53 -8.05
CA VAL A 34 -9.83 1.41 -6.69
C VAL A 34 -10.49 0.04 -6.49
N ALA A 35 -11.28 -0.43 -7.46
CA ALA A 35 -11.87 -1.76 -7.43
C ALA A 35 -10.80 -2.87 -7.41
N LYS A 36 -9.74 -2.72 -8.22
CA LYS A 36 -8.60 -3.64 -8.20
C LYS A 36 -7.87 -3.61 -6.85
N ALA A 37 -7.62 -2.44 -6.29
CA ALA A 37 -6.98 -2.29 -4.98
C ALA A 37 -7.80 -2.97 -3.87
N SER A 38 -9.14 -2.88 -3.93
CA SER A 38 -10.03 -3.58 -3.00
C SER A 38 -9.88 -5.11 -3.08
N LEU A 39 -9.70 -5.66 -4.29
CA LEU A 39 -9.39 -7.07 -4.47
C LEU A 39 -7.97 -7.41 -3.99
N GLU A 40 -6.97 -6.59 -4.32
CA GLU A 40 -5.57 -6.77 -3.89
C GLU A 40 -5.41 -6.77 -2.36
N MET A 41 -6.23 -5.99 -1.64
CA MET A 41 -6.27 -6.00 -0.18
C MET A 41 -6.68 -7.37 0.41
N GLN A 42 -7.46 -8.18 -0.31
CA GLN A 42 -7.79 -9.54 0.14
C GLN A 42 -6.57 -10.46 0.06
N PHE A 43 -5.66 -10.21 -0.88
CA PHE A 43 -4.41 -10.95 -1.03
C PHE A 43 -3.30 -10.42 -0.13
N ALA A 44 -3.51 -9.34 0.62
CA ALA A 44 -2.53 -8.77 1.56
C ALA A 44 -2.06 -9.82 2.58
N ASN A 45 -2.92 -10.78 2.93
CA ASN A 45 -2.61 -11.87 3.86
C ASN A 45 -1.59 -12.89 3.31
N ASN A 46 -1.29 -12.86 2.00
CA ASN A 46 -0.29 -13.72 1.36
C ASN A 46 1.12 -13.11 1.41
N PHE A 47 1.27 -11.87 1.88
CA PHE A 47 2.56 -11.22 2.06
C PHE A 47 3.08 -11.44 3.48
N ASP A 48 4.40 -11.45 3.66
CA ASP A 48 5.04 -11.64 4.96
C ASP A 48 4.69 -10.51 5.95
N LYS A 49 4.49 -9.29 5.43
CA LYS A 49 4.12 -8.09 6.20
C LYS A 49 3.19 -7.18 5.40
N VAL A 50 2.26 -6.53 6.11
CA VAL A 50 1.38 -5.50 5.56
C VAL A 50 1.73 -4.16 6.21
N LEU A 51 1.94 -3.15 5.38
CA LEU A 51 2.33 -1.81 5.79
C LEU A 51 1.29 -0.80 5.29
N ILE A 52 0.64 -0.11 6.23
CA ILE A 52 -0.39 0.89 5.92
C ILE A 52 0.29 2.24 5.65
N ASN A 53 0.18 2.72 4.42
CA ASN A 53 0.74 3.99 3.96
C ASN A 53 -0.19 5.18 4.25
N ASN A 54 -0.35 5.46 5.55
CA ASN A 54 -1.06 6.64 6.00
C ASN A 54 -0.19 7.90 5.94
N ASN A 55 0.99 7.85 6.57
CA ASN A 55 1.98 8.93 6.64
C ASN A 55 3.33 8.43 6.13
N LEU A 56 3.89 9.11 5.12
CA LEU A 56 5.16 8.72 4.49
C LEU A 56 6.30 8.54 5.50
N ASN A 57 6.42 9.43 6.49
CA ASN A 57 7.51 9.37 7.48
C ASN A 57 7.38 8.14 8.38
N GLU A 58 6.17 7.88 8.91
CA GLU A 58 5.93 6.72 9.76
C GLU A 58 6.07 5.40 8.98
N THR A 59 5.54 5.37 7.76
CA THR A 59 5.66 4.24 6.83
C THR A 59 7.12 3.93 6.51
N LEU A 60 7.96 4.95 6.26
CA LEU A 60 9.40 4.78 6.04
C LEU A 60 10.11 4.20 7.28
N LEU A 61 9.89 4.79 8.46
CA LEU A 61 10.50 4.31 9.70
C LEU A 61 10.13 2.86 10.02
N THR A 62 8.88 2.51 9.78
CA THR A 62 8.38 1.14 9.97
C THR A 62 9.00 0.18 8.96
N ALA A 63 9.07 0.57 7.68
CA ALA A 63 9.72 -0.23 6.65
C ALA A 63 11.21 -0.47 6.94
N GLU A 64 11.94 0.57 7.34
CA GLU A 64 13.34 0.46 7.75
C GLU A 64 13.51 -0.50 8.92
N THR A 65 12.62 -0.42 9.92
CA THR A 65 12.64 -1.31 11.08
C THR A 65 12.42 -2.76 10.67
N LEU A 66 11.41 -3.03 9.82
CA LEU A 66 11.12 -4.36 9.30
C LEU A 66 12.31 -4.97 8.55
N ILE A 67 12.98 -4.18 7.71
CA ILE A 67 14.16 -4.64 6.97
C ILE A 67 15.34 -4.91 7.93
N LYS A 68 15.58 -4.02 8.91
CA LYS A 68 16.64 -4.21 9.91
C LYS A 68 16.42 -5.46 10.75
N GLU A 69 15.18 -5.74 11.17
CA GLU A 69 14.84 -6.97 11.89
C GLU A 69 15.04 -8.21 11.03
N TRP A 70 14.69 -8.14 9.75
CA TRP A 70 14.87 -9.26 8.82
C TRP A 70 16.35 -9.57 8.54
N LEU A 71 17.19 -8.54 8.41
CA LEU A 71 18.64 -8.71 8.19
C LEU A 71 19.41 -9.22 9.43
N LYS A 72 18.87 -9.02 10.64
CA LYS A 72 19.46 -9.54 11.88
C LYS A 72 19.18 -11.03 12.11
N LYS A 73 18.27 -11.63 11.35
CA LYS A 73 17.87 -13.04 11.40
C LYS A 73 18.62 -13.89 10.38
#